data_AF-J7RGA6-F1
#
_entry.id   AF-J7RGA6-F1
#
_cell.length_a   1.000
_cell.length_b   1.000
_cell.length_c   1.000
_cell.angle_alpha   90.00
_cell.angle_beta   90.00
_cell.angle_gamma   90.00
#
_symmetry.space_group_name_H-M   'P 1'
#
loop_
_entity.id
_entity.type
_entity.pdbx_description
1 polymer ?
#
loop_
_entity_poly.entity_id
_entity_poly.type
_entity_poly.pdbx_seq_one_letter_code
_entity_poly.pdbx_strand_id
1 'polypeptide(L)'
;MVAKKRSTLRGKASARLGHKTVEESVPEVPLELPEDPKAFLHQRKETKKDKLLTKQTAFLSQIKNSSANEFGGISKSAVRRRKRKERDDLKPKMQDLLTSLEQEGDLKEFTENAEGDSTAMEVKRQTFRLVERDLEPGTVKIKKNEPNIRNKRGAKILSIKETERFSQVLQNEQFKKNSFSALRDIIKMQKR
;
A
#
# COMPACT_ATOMS: atom_id res chain seq x y z
N MET A 1 8.57 -0.87 31.94
CA MET A 1 7.91 -0.02 30.91
C MET A 1 8.88 1.06 30.48
N VAL A 2 9.29 1.09 29.20
CA VAL A 2 10.25 2.10 28.71
C VAL A 2 9.48 3.23 28.03
N ALA A 3 9.55 4.43 28.60
CA ALA A 3 8.88 5.61 28.05
C ALA A 3 9.45 5.94 26.66
N LYS A 4 8.63 5.79 25.62
CA LYS A 4 9.01 6.15 24.25
C LYS A 4 9.10 7.68 24.16
N LYS A 5 10.32 8.22 24.06
CA LYS A 5 10.55 9.65 23.83
C LYS A 5 9.86 10.09 22.53
N ARG A 6 9.10 11.19 22.59
CA ARG A 6 8.41 11.77 21.42
C ARG A 6 9.44 12.35 20.45
N SER A 7 9.52 11.80 19.25
CA SER A 7 10.39 12.29 18.18
C SER A 7 9.82 13.57 17.57
N THR A 8 10.46 14.70 17.84
CA THR A 8 10.11 16.01 17.25
C THR A 8 10.78 16.17 15.87
N LEU A 9 10.19 17.03 15.02
CA LEU A 9 10.74 17.37 13.69
C LEU A 9 12.20 17.85 13.76
N ARG A 10 12.56 18.61 14.80
CA ARG A 10 13.94 19.04 15.05
C ARG A 10 14.89 17.86 15.26
N GLY A 11 14.51 16.87 16.08
CA GLY A 11 15.32 15.66 16.30
C GLY A 11 15.48 14.79 15.05
N LYS A 12 14.50 14.81 14.13
CA LYS A 12 14.60 14.10 12.85
C LYS A 12 15.50 14.83 11.84
N ALA A 13 15.54 16.15 11.88
CA ALA A 13 16.39 16.95 11.02
C ALA A 13 17.87 16.78 11.40
N SER A 14 18.20 16.85 12.69
CA SER A 14 19.58 16.67 13.17
C SER A 14 20.13 15.26 12.91
N ALA A 15 19.31 14.22 13.05
CA ALA A 15 19.73 12.83 12.73
C ALA A 15 20.06 12.61 11.24
N ARG A 16 19.52 13.44 10.32
CA ARG A 16 19.81 13.35 8.88
C ARG A 16 21.08 14.08 8.47
N LEU A 17 21.50 15.09 9.22
CA LEU A 17 22.74 15.82 8.97
C LEU A 17 23.98 15.03 9.41
N GLY A 18 23.85 14.15 10.41
CA GLY A 18 24.97 13.36 10.95
C GLY A 18 25.41 12.14 10.13
N HIS A 19 24.74 11.80 9.02
CA HIS A 19 25.04 10.61 8.21
C HIS A 19 25.76 10.90 6.88
N LYS A 20 26.35 12.08 6.72
CA LYS A 20 27.01 12.51 5.48
C LYS A 20 28.55 12.54 5.50
N THR A 21 29.16 11.84 6.46
CA THR A 21 30.63 11.67 6.52
C THR A 21 30.94 10.19 6.71
N VAL A 22 30.73 9.40 5.65
CA VAL A 22 31.53 8.19 5.45
C VAL A 22 32.53 8.58 4.38
N GLU A 23 33.75 8.81 4.86
CA GLU A 23 34.94 9.10 4.09
C GLU A 23 35.19 7.96 3.12
N GLU A 24 35.15 8.27 1.83
CA GLU A 24 35.75 7.44 0.78
C GLU A 24 37.12 8.08 0.52
N SER A 25 38.16 7.47 1.11
CA SER A 25 39.55 7.88 0.98
C SER A 25 40.05 7.64 -0.44
N VAL A 26 39.77 8.59 -1.32
CA VAL A 26 40.45 8.71 -2.62
C VAL A 26 41.82 9.32 -2.33
N PRO A 27 42.94 8.73 -2.80
CA PRO A 27 44.26 9.32 -2.63
C PRO A 27 44.30 10.69 -3.35
N GLU A 28 44.59 11.74 -2.58
CA GLU A 28 44.77 13.10 -3.08
C GLU A 28 46.01 13.15 -3.97
N VAL A 29 45.80 13.10 -5.28
CA VAL A 29 46.80 13.58 -6.25
C VAL A 29 46.73 15.10 -6.23
N PRO A 30 47.81 15.84 -5.91
CA PRO A 30 47.82 17.29 -6.03
C PRO A 30 47.76 17.65 -7.52
N LEU A 31 46.54 17.80 -8.02
CA LEU A 31 46.29 18.45 -9.30
C LEU A 31 46.43 19.95 -9.06
N GLU A 32 47.62 20.49 -9.37
CA GLU A 32 47.82 21.93 -9.57
C GLU A 32 46.96 22.37 -10.76
N LEU A 33 45.71 22.72 -10.45
CA LEU A 33 44.82 23.38 -11.39
C LEU A 33 45.28 24.83 -11.54
N PRO A 34 45.32 25.38 -12.78
CA PRO A 34 45.70 26.77 -13.00
C PRO A 34 44.75 27.69 -12.23
N GLU A 35 45.30 28.79 -11.67
CA GLU A 35 44.52 29.79 -10.94
C GLU A 35 43.41 30.33 -11.83
N ASP A 36 42.15 29.97 -11.53
CA ASP A 36 40.99 30.44 -12.28
C ASP A 36 40.85 31.96 -12.03
N PRO A 37 40.96 32.81 -13.07
CA PRO A 37 40.88 34.27 -12.92
C PRO A 37 39.52 34.75 -12.35
N LYS A 38 38.53 33.86 -12.22
CA LYS A 38 37.22 34.13 -11.61
C LYS A 38 37.01 33.43 -10.26
N ALA A 39 38.03 32.87 -9.63
CA ALA A 39 37.92 32.15 -8.35
C ALA A 39 37.24 32.97 -7.24
N PHE A 40 37.40 34.30 -7.25
CA PHE A 40 36.81 35.21 -6.26
C PHE A 40 35.45 35.80 -6.69
N LEU A 41 35.03 35.58 -7.93
CA LEU A 41 33.77 36.11 -8.45
C LEU A 41 32.66 35.08 -8.22
N HIS A 42 31.78 35.33 -7.26
CA HIS A 42 30.65 34.46 -6.95
C HIS A 42 29.57 34.52 -8.05
N GLN A 43 29.88 33.94 -9.22
CA GLN A 43 28.94 33.78 -10.30
C GLN A 43 27.95 32.69 -9.96
N ARG A 44 26.65 33.00 -10.09
CA ARG A 44 25.61 31.98 -9.94
C ARG A 44 25.74 31.00 -11.10
N LYS A 45 26.11 29.76 -10.79
CA LYS A 45 26.26 28.66 -11.76
C LYS A 45 24.98 28.36 -12.56
N GLU A 46 23.82 28.76 -12.05
CA GLU A 46 22.51 28.52 -12.67
C GLU A 46 21.59 29.73 -12.48
N THR A 47 20.81 30.05 -13.51
CA THR A 47 19.79 31.09 -13.41
C THR A 47 18.57 30.59 -12.63
N LYS A 48 17.71 31.52 -12.19
CA LYS A 48 16.44 31.13 -11.53
C LYS A 48 15.55 30.29 -12.46
N LYS A 49 15.59 30.57 -13.77
CA LYS A 49 14.84 29.84 -14.79
C LYS A 49 15.34 28.41 -14.89
N ASP A 50 16.67 28.22 -14.93
CA ASP A 50 17.29 26.89 -15.00
C ASP A 50 16.96 26.09 -13.74
N LYS A 51 17.09 26.70 -12.55
CA LYS A 51 16.70 26.05 -11.28
C LYS A 51 15.25 25.58 -11.26
N LEU A 52 14.35 26.34 -11.87
CA LEU A 52 12.94 25.99 -11.96
C LEU A 52 12.75 24.81 -12.93
N LEU A 53 13.39 24.85 -14.09
CA LEU A 53 13.38 23.77 -15.08
C LEU A 53 13.99 22.48 -14.51
N THR A 54 15.11 22.54 -13.79
CA THR A 54 15.73 21.38 -13.14
C THR A 54 14.81 20.77 -12.08
N LYS A 55 14.08 21.60 -11.31
CA LYS A 55 13.08 21.11 -10.35
C LYS A 55 11.90 20.43 -11.03
N GLN A 56 11.38 21.01 -12.12
CA GLN A 56 10.28 20.44 -12.87
C GLN A 56 10.67 19.12 -13.54
N THR A 57 11.84 19.07 -14.18
CA THR A 57 12.36 17.86 -14.83
C THR A 57 12.66 16.76 -13.81
N ALA A 58 13.25 17.09 -12.65
CA ALA A 58 13.46 16.14 -11.55
C ALA A 58 12.14 15.60 -10.98
N PHE A 59 11.10 16.42 -10.92
CA PHE A 59 9.77 15.97 -10.48
C PHE A 59 9.12 15.03 -11.51
N LEU A 60 9.19 15.38 -12.80
CA LEU A 60 8.68 14.53 -13.88
C LEU A 60 9.43 13.21 -13.98
N SER A 61 10.76 13.21 -13.81
CA SER A 61 11.54 11.97 -13.77
C SER A 61 11.20 11.12 -12.55
N GLN A 62 10.98 11.75 -11.38
CA GLN A 62 10.50 11.05 -10.20
C GLN A 62 9.13 10.41 -10.43
N ILE A 63 8.19 11.09 -11.09
CA ILE A 63 6.88 10.51 -11.43
C ILE A 63 7.03 9.35 -12.41
N LYS A 64 7.80 9.51 -13.50
CA LYS A 64 8.04 8.45 -14.50
C LYS A 64 8.72 7.22 -13.89
N ASN A 65 9.61 7.40 -12.92
CA ASN A 65 10.26 6.29 -12.23
C ASN A 65 9.35 5.67 -11.16
N SER A 66 8.45 6.46 -10.57
CA SER A 66 7.50 6.00 -9.55
C SER A 66 6.25 5.34 -10.12
N SER A 67 5.97 5.50 -11.42
CA SER A 67 4.86 4.84 -12.11
C SER A 67 5.08 3.34 -12.33
N ALA A 68 6.29 2.82 -12.10
CA ALA A 68 6.55 1.38 -12.07
C ALA A 68 6.00 0.68 -10.81
N ASN A 69 5.62 1.43 -9.76
CA ASN A 69 4.89 0.90 -8.60
C ASN A 69 3.38 1.12 -8.79
N GLU A 70 2.55 0.15 -8.36
CA GLU A 70 1.07 0.05 -8.49
C GLU A 70 0.24 1.33 -8.18
N PHE A 71 0.83 2.38 -7.61
CA PHE A 71 0.17 3.63 -7.26
C PHE A 71 0.57 4.85 -8.13
N GLY A 72 1.29 4.66 -9.25
CA GLY A 72 1.45 5.71 -10.27
C GLY A 72 2.19 6.97 -9.78
N GLY A 73 3.08 6.85 -8.79
CA GLY A 73 3.74 8.02 -8.17
C GLY A 73 2.87 8.88 -7.25
N ILE A 74 1.62 8.48 -6.99
CA ILE A 74 0.72 9.20 -6.09
C ILE A 74 0.92 8.69 -4.65
N SER A 75 1.15 9.61 -3.71
CA SER A 75 1.27 9.24 -2.30
C SER A 75 -0.03 8.63 -1.75
N LYS A 76 0.09 7.72 -0.78
CA LYS A 76 -1.08 7.09 -0.12
C LYS A 76 -2.06 8.11 0.46
N SER A 77 -1.60 9.25 0.96
CA SER A 77 -2.48 10.31 1.47
C SER A 77 -3.24 11.01 0.34
N ALA A 78 -2.62 11.26 -0.80
CA ALA A 78 -3.27 11.83 -1.99
C ALA A 78 -4.34 10.86 -2.55
N VAL A 79 -4.05 9.57 -2.66
CA VAL A 79 -5.05 8.55 -3.06
C VAL A 79 -6.23 8.54 -2.08
N ARG A 80 -5.97 8.57 -0.77
CA ARG A 80 -7.05 8.63 0.25
C ARG A 80 -7.89 9.89 0.14
N ARG A 81 -7.29 11.04 -0.15
CA ARG A 81 -8.02 12.31 -0.35
C ARG A 81 -8.89 12.24 -1.59
N ARG A 82 -8.36 11.74 -2.72
CA ARG A 82 -9.12 11.53 -3.96
C ARG A 82 -10.32 10.61 -3.74
N LYS A 83 -10.12 9.45 -3.11
CA LYS A 83 -11.22 8.52 -2.78
C LYS A 83 -12.24 9.07 -1.79
N ARG A 84 -11.85 9.99 -0.90
CA ARG A 84 -12.83 10.68 -0.04
C ARG A 84 -13.67 11.63 -0.86
N LYS A 85 -13.04 12.46 -1.68
CA LYS A 85 -13.72 13.40 -2.57
C LYS A 85 -14.68 12.68 -3.52
N GLU A 86 -14.22 11.63 -4.20
CA GLU A 86 -15.07 10.80 -5.07
C GLU A 86 -16.26 10.21 -4.31
N ARG A 87 -16.07 9.72 -3.08
CA ARG A 87 -17.18 9.23 -2.25
C ARG A 87 -18.13 10.34 -1.80
N ASP A 88 -17.62 11.53 -1.54
CA ASP A 88 -18.43 12.69 -1.16
C ASP A 88 -19.21 13.24 -2.37
N ASP A 89 -18.66 13.08 -3.57
CA ASP A 89 -19.30 13.41 -4.84
C ASP A 89 -20.39 12.41 -5.22
N LEU A 90 -20.17 11.11 -4.96
CA LEU A 90 -21.13 10.02 -5.17
C LEU A 90 -22.21 9.90 -4.08
N LYS A 91 -22.15 10.70 -3.01
CA LYS A 91 -23.24 10.73 -2.03
C LYS A 91 -24.47 11.37 -2.69
N PRO A 92 -25.69 10.89 -2.37
CA PRO A 92 -26.90 11.51 -2.87
C PRO A 92 -26.95 12.97 -2.44
N LYS A 93 -27.02 13.86 -3.42
CA LYS A 93 -27.13 15.30 -3.24
C LYS A 93 -28.51 15.71 -3.75
N MET A 94 -29.18 16.63 -3.05
CA MET A 94 -30.52 17.10 -3.44
C MET A 94 -30.52 17.72 -4.84
N GLN A 95 -29.42 18.34 -5.24
CA GLN A 95 -29.24 18.93 -6.58
C GLN A 95 -29.20 17.84 -7.67
N ASP A 96 -28.67 16.66 -7.35
CA ASP A 96 -28.60 15.51 -8.24
C ASP A 96 -29.98 14.87 -8.43
N LEU A 97 -30.84 14.90 -7.40
CA LEU A 97 -32.23 14.45 -7.50
C LEU A 97 -33.06 15.33 -8.42
N LEU A 98 -32.89 16.66 -8.36
CA LEU A 98 -33.61 17.59 -9.22
C LEU A 98 -33.19 17.45 -10.69
N THR A 99 -31.89 17.30 -10.94
CA THR A 99 -31.37 17.08 -12.30
C THR A 99 -31.70 15.68 -12.84
N SER A 100 -31.73 14.65 -11.98
CA SER A 100 -32.17 13.30 -12.36
C SER A 100 -33.68 13.25 -12.68
N LEU A 101 -34.52 14.01 -11.95
CA LEU A 101 -35.96 14.13 -12.24
C LEU A 101 -36.24 14.81 -13.57
N GLU A 102 -35.48 15.85 -13.91
CA GLU A 102 -35.53 16.51 -15.22
C GLU A 102 -35.08 15.54 -16.33
N GLN A 103 -34.00 14.77 -16.11
CA GLN A 103 -33.52 13.76 -17.06
C GLN A 103 -34.43 12.53 -17.19
N GLU A 104 -35.14 12.11 -16.13
CA GLU A 104 -36.14 11.04 -16.22
C GLU A 104 -37.34 11.42 -17.08
N GLY A 105 -37.68 12.71 -17.16
CA GLY A 105 -38.66 13.22 -18.13
C GLY A 105 -38.20 12.99 -19.57
N ASP A 106 -36.95 13.31 -19.87
CA ASP A 106 -36.34 13.13 -21.19
C ASP A 106 -36.16 11.63 -21.54
N LEU A 107 -35.81 10.79 -20.56
CA LEU A 107 -35.65 9.34 -20.75
C LEU A 107 -36.98 8.62 -21.02
N LYS A 108 -38.11 9.12 -20.52
CA LYS A 108 -39.43 8.55 -20.79
C LYS A 108 -39.82 8.68 -22.27
N GLU A 109 -39.47 9.79 -22.93
CA GLU A 109 -39.67 9.95 -24.37
C GLU A 109 -38.85 8.95 -25.21
N PHE A 110 -37.69 8.50 -24.71
CA PHE A 110 -36.90 7.45 -25.37
C PHE A 110 -37.42 6.02 -25.08
N THR A 111 -38.01 5.77 -23.92
CA THR A 111 -38.55 4.43 -23.58
C THR A 111 -39.90 4.12 -24.20
N GLU A 112 -40.75 5.13 -24.44
CA GLU A 112 -42.06 4.91 -25.09
C GLU A 112 -41.95 4.63 -26.60
N ASN A 113 -40.79 4.92 -27.22
CA ASN A 113 -40.51 4.61 -28.62
C ASN A 113 -39.73 3.29 -28.83
N ALA A 114 -39.46 2.53 -27.77
CA ALA A 114 -38.59 1.35 -27.80
C ALA A 114 -39.27 0.04 -27.35
N GLU A 115 -40.60 -0.08 -27.44
CA GLU A 115 -41.33 -1.35 -27.27
C GLU A 115 -41.19 -2.28 -28.50
N GLY A 116 -39.97 -2.48 -29.00
CA GLY A 116 -39.77 -3.17 -30.27
C GLY A 116 -38.37 -3.62 -30.60
N ASP A 117 -37.52 -4.00 -29.63
CA ASP A 117 -36.50 -5.01 -29.94
C ASP A 117 -35.96 -5.69 -28.67
N SER A 118 -36.34 -6.95 -28.51
CA SER A 118 -35.89 -7.81 -27.41
C SER A 118 -34.62 -8.55 -27.80
N THR A 119 -33.55 -7.82 -28.10
CA THR A 119 -32.21 -8.42 -28.17
C THR A 119 -31.51 -8.28 -26.83
N ALA A 120 -31.70 -9.29 -25.98
CA ALA A 120 -30.86 -9.52 -24.81
C ALA A 120 -29.40 -9.68 -25.26
N MET A 121 -28.61 -8.61 -25.17
CA MET A 121 -27.15 -8.68 -25.29
C MET A 121 -26.60 -9.44 -24.08
N GLU A 122 -26.38 -10.73 -24.27
CA GLU A 122 -25.73 -11.61 -23.31
C GLU A 122 -24.26 -11.21 -23.17
N VAL A 123 -23.97 -10.38 -22.16
CA VAL A 123 -22.60 -10.00 -21.78
C VAL A 123 -21.90 -11.25 -21.24
N LYS A 124 -21.18 -11.98 -22.11
CA LYS A 124 -20.29 -13.09 -21.74
C LYS A 124 -19.21 -12.58 -20.78
N ARG A 125 -19.49 -12.67 -19.47
CA ARG A 125 -18.50 -12.50 -18.42
C ARG A 125 -17.53 -13.67 -18.50
N GLN A 126 -16.31 -13.43 -18.98
CA GLN A 126 -15.21 -14.38 -18.86
C GLN A 126 -14.94 -14.63 -17.38
N THR A 127 -15.44 -15.74 -16.85
CA THR A 127 -15.13 -16.22 -15.51
C THR A 127 -13.84 -17.04 -15.59
N PHE A 128 -12.74 -16.47 -15.11
CA PHE A 128 -11.49 -17.21 -14.95
C PHE A 128 -11.71 -18.29 -13.87
N ARG A 129 -11.63 -19.57 -14.26
CA ARG A 129 -11.54 -20.68 -13.31
C ARG A 129 -10.21 -20.58 -12.57
N LEU A 130 -10.28 -20.24 -11.29
CA LEU A 130 -9.14 -20.21 -10.40
C LEU A 130 -8.77 -21.67 -10.08
N VAL A 131 -7.76 -22.19 -10.77
CA VAL A 131 -7.19 -23.51 -10.48
C VAL A 131 -6.51 -23.42 -9.11
N GLU A 132 -7.12 -24.03 -8.09
CA GLU A 132 -6.43 -24.26 -6.82
C GLU A 132 -5.27 -25.21 -7.09
N ARG A 133 -4.04 -24.71 -6.96
CA ARG A 133 -2.86 -25.58 -6.96
C ARG A 133 -2.92 -26.39 -5.68
N ASP A 134 -3.03 -27.70 -5.82
CA ASP A 134 -2.84 -28.64 -4.72
C ASP A 134 -1.46 -28.43 -4.13
N LEU A 135 -1.44 -27.97 -2.89
CA LEU A 135 -0.23 -27.63 -2.18
C LEU A 135 0.37 -28.90 -1.59
N GLU A 136 1.65 -29.12 -1.87
CA GLU A 136 2.45 -30.23 -1.36
C GLU A 136 2.25 -30.44 0.16
N PRO A 137 2.14 -31.70 0.63
CA PRO A 137 1.91 -32.02 2.03
C PRO A 137 3.05 -31.48 2.89
N GLY A 138 2.74 -30.43 3.68
CA GLY A 138 3.70 -29.76 4.56
C GLY A 138 3.75 -28.23 4.37
N THR A 139 3.13 -27.70 3.31
CA THR A 139 3.05 -26.24 3.11
C THR A 139 1.79 -25.65 3.74
N VAL A 140 1.97 -24.74 4.70
CA VAL A 140 0.85 -24.06 5.36
C VAL A 140 0.31 -22.96 4.44
N LYS A 141 -0.95 -23.07 4.01
CA LYS A 141 -1.67 -22.06 3.22
C LYS A 141 -1.67 -20.72 3.97
N ILE A 142 -0.81 -19.77 3.57
CA ILE A 142 -0.78 -18.42 4.16
C ILE A 142 -2.04 -17.67 3.71
N LYS A 143 -3.00 -17.50 4.62
CA LYS A 143 -4.22 -16.74 4.34
C LYS A 143 -3.92 -15.24 4.35
N LYS A 144 -4.29 -14.54 3.27
CA LYS A 144 -3.96 -13.12 3.01
C LYS A 144 -4.47 -12.12 4.07
N ASN A 145 -5.39 -12.52 4.94
CA ASN A 145 -6.02 -11.67 5.96
C ASN A 145 -5.76 -12.13 7.41
N GLU A 146 -4.80 -13.03 7.64
CA GLU A 146 -4.44 -13.46 8.99
C GLU A 146 -3.35 -12.57 9.62
N PRO A 147 -3.35 -12.42 10.96
CA PRO A 147 -2.33 -11.64 11.64
C PRO A 147 -0.94 -12.23 11.40
N ASN A 148 0.03 -11.36 11.09
CA ASN A 148 1.40 -11.77 10.75
C ASN A 148 2.36 -11.54 11.93
N ILE A 149 3.14 -12.56 12.28
CA ILE A 149 4.16 -12.53 13.33
C ILE A 149 5.25 -11.46 13.12
N ARG A 150 5.54 -11.11 11.86
CA ARG A 150 6.51 -10.06 11.52
C ARG A 150 6.04 -8.67 11.96
N ASN A 151 4.74 -8.45 12.09
CA ASN A 151 4.18 -7.17 12.54
C ASN A 151 3.92 -7.22 14.05
N LYS A 152 4.42 -6.24 14.81
CA LYS A 152 4.22 -6.14 16.28
C LYS A 152 2.75 -6.26 16.71
N ARG A 153 1.83 -5.65 15.96
CA ARG A 153 0.39 -5.75 16.26
C ARG A 153 -0.15 -7.15 15.96
N GLY A 154 0.29 -7.75 14.86
CA GLY A 154 -0.08 -9.11 14.48
C GLY A 154 0.43 -10.14 15.48
N ALA A 155 1.70 -10.04 15.88
CA ALA A 155 2.31 -10.88 16.91
C ALA A 155 1.55 -10.82 18.24
N LYS A 156 1.12 -9.63 18.69
CA LYS A 156 0.31 -9.50 19.91
C LYS A 156 -1.04 -10.22 19.78
N ILE A 157 -1.70 -10.10 18.64
CA ILE A 157 -2.98 -10.77 18.39
C ILE A 157 -2.80 -12.29 18.32
N LEU A 158 -1.73 -12.77 17.67
CA LEU A 158 -1.39 -14.19 17.63
C LEU A 158 -1.15 -14.74 19.02
N SER A 159 -0.35 -14.05 19.84
CA SER A 159 -0.08 -14.47 21.22
C SER A 159 -1.37 -14.63 22.02
N ILE A 160 -2.33 -13.69 21.94
CA ILE A 160 -3.62 -13.81 22.63
C ILE A 160 -4.38 -15.06 22.17
N LYS A 161 -4.50 -15.25 20.84
CA LYS A 161 -5.18 -16.41 20.27
C LYS A 161 -4.51 -17.73 20.63
N GLU A 162 -3.18 -17.76 20.72
CA GLU A 162 -2.42 -18.94 21.12
C GLU A 162 -2.64 -19.26 22.60
N THR A 163 -2.68 -18.25 23.47
CA THR A 163 -3.00 -18.45 24.90
C THR A 163 -4.42 -18.99 25.08
N GLU A 164 -5.39 -18.49 24.31
CA GLU A 164 -6.77 -18.98 24.31
C GLU A 164 -6.86 -20.43 23.79
N ARG A 165 -6.17 -20.77 22.70
CA ARG A 165 -6.12 -22.15 22.22
C ARG A 165 -5.44 -23.08 23.22
N PHE A 166 -4.37 -22.62 23.86
CA PHE A 166 -3.65 -23.40 24.85
C PHE A 166 -4.52 -23.70 26.07
N SER A 167 -5.28 -22.72 26.57
CA SER A 167 -6.21 -22.95 27.67
C SER A 167 -7.32 -23.93 27.29
N GLN A 168 -7.85 -23.86 26.05
CA GLN A 168 -8.82 -24.83 25.54
C GLN A 168 -8.25 -26.26 25.48
N VAL A 169 -7.01 -26.42 24.99
CA VAL A 169 -6.34 -27.73 24.93
C VAL A 169 -6.13 -28.30 26.34
N LEU A 170 -5.75 -27.46 27.31
CA LEU A 170 -5.61 -27.89 28.69
C LEU A 170 -6.95 -28.27 29.35
N GLN A 171 -8.07 -27.73 28.88
CA GLN A 171 -9.40 -28.09 29.40
C GLN A 171 -9.90 -29.43 28.84
N ASN A 172 -9.43 -29.87 27.67
CA ASN A 172 -9.86 -31.11 27.04
C ASN A 172 -9.43 -32.36 27.83
N GLU A 173 -10.40 -33.14 28.31
CA GLU A 173 -10.15 -34.37 29.09
C GLU A 173 -9.39 -35.44 28.30
N GLN A 174 -9.67 -35.56 27.01
CA GLN A 174 -8.97 -36.50 26.12
C GLN A 174 -7.48 -36.17 26.02
N PHE A 175 -7.14 -34.88 25.98
CA PHE A 175 -5.75 -34.42 25.96
C PHE A 175 -5.05 -34.68 27.31
N LYS A 176 -5.76 -34.52 28.44
CA LYS A 176 -5.24 -34.87 29.77
C LYS A 176 -4.98 -36.37 29.93
N LYS A 177 -5.84 -37.23 29.38
CA LYS A 177 -5.70 -38.69 29.45
C LYS A 177 -4.58 -39.21 28.55
N ASN A 178 -4.48 -38.72 27.32
CA ASN A 178 -3.43 -39.13 26.38
C ASN A 178 -3.11 -38.02 25.36
N SER A 179 -2.11 -37.21 25.67
CA SER A 179 -1.70 -36.05 24.87
C SER A 179 -1.21 -36.43 23.46
N PHE A 180 -0.44 -37.50 23.34
CA PHE A 180 0.12 -37.94 22.05
C PHE A 180 -0.94 -38.53 21.11
N SER A 181 -1.93 -39.26 21.63
CA SER A 181 -3.03 -39.77 20.81
C SER A 181 -3.88 -38.63 20.26
N ALA A 182 -4.30 -37.70 21.14
CA ALA A 182 -5.07 -36.54 20.73
C ALA A 182 -4.33 -35.69 19.68
N LEU A 183 -3.01 -35.52 19.83
CA LEU A 183 -2.19 -34.81 18.85
C LEU A 183 -2.15 -35.53 17.49
N ARG A 184 -2.00 -36.86 17.47
CA ARG A 184 -2.03 -37.64 16.22
C ARG A 184 -3.35 -37.49 15.49
N ASP A 185 -4.46 -37.47 16.22
CA ASP A 185 -5.79 -37.34 15.63
C ASP A 185 -6.03 -35.94 15.06
N ILE A 186 -5.56 -34.89 15.75
CA ILE A 186 -5.59 -33.51 15.23
C ILE A 186 -4.75 -33.38 13.96
N ILE A 187 -3.54 -33.94 13.94
CA ILE A 187 -2.67 -33.92 12.75
C ILE A 187 -3.32 -34.66 11.58
N LYS A 188 -3.98 -35.80 11.84
CA LYS A 188 -4.75 -36.53 10.81
C LYS A 188 -5.90 -35.68 10.26
N MET A 189 -6.63 -34.95 11.12
CA MET A 189 -7.71 -34.06 10.71
C MET A 189 -7.21 -32.88 9.88
N GLN A 190 -6.02 -32.35 10.15
CA GLN A 190 -5.44 -31.22 9.42
C GLN A 190 -4.89 -31.61 8.03
N LYS A 191 -4.60 -32.89 7.80
CA LYS A 191 -4.12 -33.41 6.50
C LYS A 191 -5.25 -33.71 5.50
N ARG A 192 -6.52 -33.71 5.94
CA ARG A 192 -7.70 -33.78 5.06
C ARG A 192 -8.12 -32.39 4.64
#